data_AF-A0A6J6CX97-F1
#
_entry.id   AF-A0A6J6CX97-F1
#
_cell.length_a   1.000
_cell.length_b   1.000
_cell.length_c   1.000
_cell.angle_alpha   90.00
_cell.angle_beta   90.00
_cell.angle_gamma   90.00
#
_symmetry.space_group_name_H-M   'P 1'
#
loop_
_entity.id
_entity.type
_entity.pdbx_description
1 polymer ?
#
loop_
_entity_poly.entity_id
_entity_poly.type
_entity_poly.pdbx_seq_one_letter_code
_entity_poly.pdbx_strand_id
1 'polypeptide(L)'
;MPRQAAAVTPADLNIVVLVGEVTSPLVSRTLANGEIASSFDMSTHTEEGRISVPVAIEGENATVVVGAQLCVVGVVRRRFFRAGSSVSSRTEVLAHSVSVMRRRAQVRKNLTAALDDITEVLDS
;
A
#
# COMPACT_ATOMS: atom_id res chain seq x y z
N MET A 1 5.27 2.84 -24.60
CA MET A 1 5.54 1.40 -24.77
C MET A 1 4.39 0.67 -24.12
N PRO A 2 3.51 -0.02 -24.88
CA PRO A 2 2.51 -0.88 -24.27
C PRO A 2 3.24 -1.98 -23.50
N ARG A 3 2.82 -2.23 -22.26
CA ARG A 3 3.30 -3.35 -21.44
C ARG A 3 3.02 -4.62 -22.25
N GLN A 4 4.06 -5.34 -22.64
CA GLN A 4 3.90 -6.65 -23.25
C GLN A 4 3.22 -7.53 -22.19
N ALA A 5 1.98 -7.94 -22.47
CA ALA A 5 1.21 -8.80 -21.58
C ALA A 5 1.86 -10.18 -21.58
N ALA A 6 2.84 -10.38 -20.71
CA ALA A 6 3.22 -11.72 -20.28
C ALA A 6 1.96 -12.33 -19.63
N ALA A 7 1.72 -13.62 -19.86
CA ALA A 7 0.62 -14.32 -19.20
C ALA A 7 0.76 -14.15 -17.69
N VAL A 8 -0.21 -13.47 -17.07
CA VAL A 8 -0.23 -13.28 -15.63
C VAL A 8 -0.61 -14.63 -15.02
N THR A 9 0.17 -15.14 -14.08
CA THR A 9 -0.16 -16.37 -13.37
C THR A 9 -0.70 -16.06 -11.96
N PRO A 10 -1.39 -17.01 -11.29
CA PRO A 10 -1.78 -16.82 -9.89
C PRO A 10 -0.63 -16.48 -8.94
N ALA A 11 0.60 -16.91 -9.27
CA ALA A 11 1.79 -16.59 -8.49
C ALA A 11 2.23 -15.12 -8.60
N ASP A 12 1.75 -14.39 -9.62
CA ASP A 12 2.08 -12.99 -9.86
C ASP A 12 1.12 -12.02 -9.15
N LEU A 13 0.03 -12.53 -8.56
CA LEU A 13 -0.98 -11.70 -7.89
C LEU A 13 -0.69 -11.57 -6.39
N ASN A 14 -0.22 -10.39 -6.01
CA ASN A 14 -0.18 -9.93 -4.62
C ASN A 14 -0.87 -8.59 -4.57
N ILE A 15 -2.07 -8.55 -3.98
CA ILE A 15 -2.86 -7.33 -3.92
C ILE A 15 -3.48 -7.17 -2.53
N VAL A 16 -3.47 -5.96 -2.03
CA VAL A 16 -4.17 -5.57 -0.81
C VAL A 16 -4.89 -4.26 -1.03
N VAL A 17 -6.12 -4.20 -0.54
CA VAL A 17 -6.91 -2.97 -0.44
C VAL A 17 -7.16 -2.71 1.03
N LEU A 18 -6.74 -1.55 1.51
CA LEU A 18 -7.05 -1.08 2.86
C LEU A 18 -7.90 0.18 2.78
N VAL A 19 -9.00 0.21 3.54
CA VAL A 19 -9.84 1.40 3.70
C VAL A 19 -9.92 1.71 5.18
N GLY A 20 -9.33 2.82 5.60
CA GLY A 20 -9.20 3.11 7.02
C GLY A 20 -8.60 4.48 7.31
N GLU A 21 -8.17 4.64 8.56
CA GLU A 21 -7.70 5.91 9.10
C GLU A 21 -6.19 5.92 9.34
N VAL A 22 -5.51 6.98 8.90
CA VAL A 22 -4.09 7.20 9.22
C VAL A 22 -3.91 7.48 10.71
N THR A 23 -3.03 6.73 11.36
CA THR A 23 -2.81 6.79 12.81
C THR A 23 -1.46 7.37 13.21
N SER A 24 -0.52 7.47 12.28
CA SER A 24 0.77 8.12 12.49
C SER A 24 1.10 9.07 11.34
N PRO A 25 1.87 10.15 11.58
CA PRO A 25 2.26 11.06 10.52
C PRO A 25 3.11 10.36 9.47
N LEU A 26 3.09 10.87 8.24
CA LEU A 26 4.01 10.43 7.20
C LEU A 26 5.45 10.78 7.60
N VAL A 27 6.30 9.76 7.72
CA VAL A 27 7.72 9.91 7.99
C VAL A 27 8.50 9.58 6.73
N SER A 28 9.16 10.58 6.16
CA SER A 28 9.96 10.47 4.95
C SER A 28 11.45 10.28 5.28
N ARG A 29 12.16 9.52 4.46
CA ARG A 29 13.62 9.46 4.45
C ARG A 29 14.16 9.40 3.02
N THR A 30 15.30 10.02 2.80
CA THR A 30 16.05 9.88 1.55
C THR A 30 16.87 8.60 1.59
N LEU A 31 16.74 7.78 0.56
CA LEU A 31 17.50 6.55 0.35
C LEU A 31 18.89 6.87 -0.22
N ALA A 32 19.78 5.87 -0.22
CA ALA A 32 21.16 6.04 -0.72
C ALA A 32 21.23 6.40 -2.21
N ASN A 33 20.21 6.05 -2.99
CA ASN A 33 20.04 6.41 -4.40
C ASN A 33 19.38 7.79 -4.61
N GLY A 34 19.09 8.53 -3.53
CA GLY A 34 18.45 9.84 -3.59
C GLY A 34 16.91 9.82 -3.64
N GLU A 35 16.30 8.64 -3.80
CA GLU A 35 14.83 8.52 -3.78
C GLU A 35 14.26 8.76 -2.38
N ILE A 36 13.02 9.23 -2.31
CA ILE A 36 12.32 9.39 -1.04
C ILE A 36 11.48 8.14 -0.81
N ALA A 37 11.63 7.54 0.37
CA ALA A 37 10.73 6.51 0.86
C ALA A 37 10.05 7.00 2.14
N SER A 38 8.73 6.85 2.18
CA SER A 38 7.93 7.31 3.31
C SER A 38 7.14 6.18 3.93
N SER A 39 6.81 6.32 5.20
CA SER A 39 5.98 5.35 5.92
C SER A 39 5.03 6.02 6.89
N PHE A 40 3.88 5.39 7.09
CA PHE A 40 2.86 5.76 8.06
C PHE A 40 2.12 4.49 8.50
N ASP A 41 1.34 4.59 9.58
CA ASP A 41 0.48 3.51 10.04
C ASP A 41 -0.97 3.86 9.71
N MET A 42 -1.73 2.84 9.31
CA MET A 42 -3.16 2.95 9.06
C MET A 42 -3.91 1.89 9.85
N SER A 43 -5.09 2.24 10.34
CA SER A 43 -5.97 1.31 11.03
C SER A 43 -7.25 1.06 10.25
N THR A 44 -7.65 -0.21 10.20
CA THR A 44 -8.97 -0.65 9.73
C THR A 44 -9.78 -1.17 10.90
N HIS A 45 -11.09 -0.95 10.87
CA HIS A 45 -12.02 -1.54 11.83
C HIS A 45 -12.58 -2.84 11.27
N THR A 46 -12.40 -3.94 11.99
CA THR A 46 -12.95 -5.27 11.69
C THR A 46 -13.79 -5.74 12.87
N GLU A 47 -14.45 -6.91 12.73
CA GLU A 47 -15.20 -7.53 13.82
C GLU A 47 -14.31 -7.87 15.04
N GLU A 48 -13.03 -8.14 14.79
CA GLU A 48 -12.03 -8.42 15.83
C GLU A 48 -11.45 -7.15 16.48
N GLY A 49 -11.89 -5.97 16.04
CA GLY A 49 -11.49 -4.68 16.56
C GLY A 49 -10.64 -3.87 15.58
N ARG A 50 -9.75 -3.04 16.13
CA ARG A 50 -8.90 -2.15 15.34
C ARG A 50 -7.60 -2.86 14.97
N ILE A 51 -7.40 -3.10 13.67
CA ILE A 51 -6.16 -3.70 13.15
C ILE A 51 -5.30 -2.59 12.57
N SER A 52 -4.07 -2.46 13.07
CA SER A 52 -3.09 -1.48 12.59
C SER A 52 -2.07 -2.13 11.68
N VAL A 53 -1.81 -1.51 10.53
CA VAL A 53 -0.88 -2.01 9.52
C VAL A 53 0.10 -0.89 9.12
N PRO A 54 1.41 -1.16 9.10
CA PRO A 54 2.39 -0.23 8.58
C PRO A 54 2.30 -0.19 7.05
N VAL A 55 2.28 1.03 6.50
CA VAL A 55 2.21 1.31 5.08
C VAL A 55 3.48 2.07 4.66
N ALA A 56 4.16 1.55 3.65
CA ALA A 56 5.26 2.21 2.95
C ALA A 56 4.77 2.78 1.63
N ILE A 57 5.29 3.93 1.21
CA ILE A 57 4.99 4.56 -0.08
C ILE A 57 6.26 5.20 -0.63
N GLU A 58 6.41 5.22 -1.95
CA GLU A 58 7.44 6.01 -2.62
C GLU A 58 7.08 7.50 -2.61
N GLY A 59 8.07 8.35 -2.37
CA GLY A 59 7.91 9.80 -2.38
C GLY A 59 7.20 10.36 -1.16
N GLU A 60 6.94 11.66 -1.21
CA GLU A 60 6.09 12.36 -0.25
C GLU A 60 4.62 12.29 -0.68
N ASN A 61 3.70 12.40 0.28
CA ASN A 61 2.28 12.44 -0.01
C ASN A 61 1.51 13.33 0.97
N ALA A 62 1.15 14.53 0.51
CA ALA A 62 0.43 15.52 1.32
C ALA A 62 -0.99 15.09 1.74
N THR A 63 -1.54 14.01 1.16
CA THR A 63 -2.84 13.48 1.59
C THR A 63 -2.75 12.57 2.80
N VAL A 64 -1.55 12.10 3.16
CA VAL A 64 -1.30 11.27 4.33
C VAL A 64 -1.11 12.17 5.54
N VAL A 65 -2.21 12.41 6.24
CA VAL A 65 -2.25 13.16 7.50
C VAL A 65 -3.01 12.35 8.54
N VAL A 66 -2.62 12.43 9.82
CA VAL A 66 -3.31 11.72 10.90
C VAL A 66 -4.80 12.06 10.90
N GLY A 67 -5.65 11.04 11.06
CA GLY A 67 -7.11 11.16 10.97
C GLY A 67 -7.67 11.12 9.55
N ALA A 68 -6.84 11.16 8.51
CA ALA A 68 -7.33 11.04 7.14
C ALA A 68 -7.91 9.65 6.88
N GLN A 69 -9.12 9.63 6.32
CA GLN A 69 -9.75 8.42 5.79
C GLN A 69 -9.23 8.16 4.37
N LEU A 70 -8.44 7.11 4.20
CA LEU A 70 -7.77 6.77 2.95
C LEU A 70 -8.20 5.39 2.44
N CYS A 71 -8.15 5.25 1.12
CA CYS A 71 -8.11 3.97 0.41
C CYS A 71 -6.69 3.78 -0.14
N VAL A 72 -6.05 2.69 0.27
CA VAL A 72 -4.72 2.28 -0.18
C VAL A 72 -4.87 1.01 -1.00
N VAL A 73 -4.27 0.99 -2.19
CA VAL A 73 -4.07 -0.23 -3.00
C VAL A 73 -2.58 -0.47 -3.10
N GLY A 74 -2.14 -1.70 -2.86
CA GLY A 74 -0.73 -2.05 -2.84
C GLY A 74 -0.48 -3.55 -2.82
N VAL A 75 0.72 -3.91 -2.40
CA VAL A 75 1.15 -5.30 -2.14
C VAL A 75 1.53 -5.48 -0.68
N VAL A 76 1.33 -6.69 -0.15
CA VAL A 76 1.89 -7.06 1.15
C VAL A 76 3.31 -7.58 0.95
N ARG A 77 4.27 -7.08 1.74
CA ARG A 77 5.63 -7.62 1.74
C ARG A 77 6.18 -7.78 3.14
N ARG A 78 7.17 -8.64 3.29
CA ARG A 78 8.02 -8.70 4.47
C ARG A 78 9.27 -7.88 4.22
N ARG A 79 9.42 -6.76 4.93
CA ARG A 79 10.64 -5.94 4.85
C ARG A 79 11.62 -6.37 5.93
N PHE A 80 12.82 -6.74 5.50
CA PHE A 80 13.94 -7.05 6.37
C PHE A 80 14.77 -5.80 6.64
N PHE A 81 15.25 -5.63 7.87
CA PHE A 81 16.11 -4.51 8.25
C PHE A 81 17.01 -4.91 9.42
N ARG A 82 18.13 -4.18 9.58
CA ARG A 82 19.04 -4.39 10.71
C ARG A 82 18.51 -3.64 11.94
N ALA A 83 18.47 -4.34 13.08
CA ALA A 83 18.13 -3.78 14.38
C ALA A 83 19.24 -4.20 15.36
N GLY A 84 20.19 -3.31 15.59
CA GLY A 84 21.44 -3.64 16.30
C GLY A 84 22.21 -4.74 15.58
N SER A 85 22.57 -5.80 16.30
CA SER A 85 23.32 -6.95 15.77
C SER A 85 22.45 -7.99 15.04
N SER A 86 21.12 -7.85 15.02
CA SER A 86 20.21 -8.84 14.44
C SER A 86 19.51 -8.35 13.16
N VAL A 87 19.13 -9.29 12.30
CA VAL A 87 18.17 -9.04 11.22
C VAL A 87 16.78 -9.17 11.82
N SER A 88 15.98 -8.12 11.69
CA SER A 88 14.57 -8.13 12.01
C SER A 88 13.74 -8.05 10.73
N SER A 89 12.44 -8.28 10.86
CA SER A 89 11.50 -8.19 9.77
C SER A 89 10.18 -7.63 10.22
N ARG A 90 9.49 -6.91 9.32
CA ARG A 90 8.13 -6.42 9.54
C ARG A 90 7.29 -6.70 8.30
N THR A 91 6.09 -7.24 8.48
CA THR A 91 5.08 -7.30 7.42
C THR A 91 4.50 -5.90 7.26
N GLU A 92 4.49 -5.39 6.03
CA GLU A 92 4.00 -4.06 5.69
C GLU A 92 3.27 -4.09 4.35
N VAL A 93 2.48 -3.05 4.10
CA VAL A 93 1.90 -2.78 2.78
C VAL A 93 2.78 -1.80 2.04
N LEU A 94 3.23 -2.14 0.83
CA LEU A 94 3.81 -1.16 -0.09
C LEU A 94 2.66 -0.61 -0.95
N ALA A 95 2.32 0.66 -0.76
CA ALA A 95 1.26 1.34 -1.47
C ALA A 95 1.69 1.71 -2.90
N HIS A 96 0.86 1.33 -3.87
CA HIS A 96 0.97 1.77 -5.27
C HIS A 96 0.01 2.94 -5.56
N SER A 97 -1.12 2.98 -4.85
CA SER A 97 -2.05 4.09 -4.92
C SER A 97 -2.60 4.43 -3.55
N VAL A 98 -2.76 5.75 -3.31
CA VAL A 98 -3.35 6.29 -2.09
C VAL A 98 -4.38 7.35 -2.49
N SER A 99 -5.61 7.19 -2.02
CA SER A 99 -6.72 8.09 -2.33
C SER A 99 -7.48 8.48 -1.07
N VAL A 100 -7.80 9.76 -0.93
CA VAL A 100 -8.70 10.20 0.16
C VAL A 100 -10.12 9.74 -0.12
N MET A 101 -10.77 9.12 0.87
CA MET A 101 -12.10 8.52 0.72
C MET A 101 -13.19 9.49 0.22
N ARG A 102 -13.06 10.79 0.53
CA ARG A 102 -13.98 11.82 0.01
C ARG A 102 -13.92 12.00 -1.51
N ARG A 103 -12.80 11.63 -2.16
CA ARG A 103 -12.62 11.69 -3.63
C ARG A 103 -13.16 10.43 -4.29
N ARG A 104 -14.47 10.19 -4.16
CA ARG A 104 -15.13 8.93 -4.55
C ARG A 104 -14.86 8.46 -5.99
N ALA A 105 -14.76 9.38 -6.95
CA ALA A 105 -14.43 9.04 -8.33
C ALA A 105 -13.02 8.45 -8.48
N GLN A 106 -12.03 9.03 -7.79
CA GLN A 106 -10.65 8.52 -7.79
C GLN A 106 -10.57 7.16 -7.07
N VAL A 107 -11.25 7.02 -5.93
CA VAL A 107 -11.31 5.76 -5.19
C VAL A 107 -11.88 4.65 -6.07
N ARG A 108 -13.02 4.90 -6.73
CA ARG A 108 -13.62 3.93 -7.66
C ARG A 108 -12.65 3.54 -8.78
N LYS A 109 -12.00 4.52 -9.42
CA LYS A 109 -11.02 4.26 -10.47
C LYS A 109 -9.90 3.33 -9.99
N ASN A 110 -9.34 3.59 -8.81
CA ASN A 110 -8.25 2.78 -8.27
C ASN A 110 -8.72 1.37 -7.89
N LEU A 111 -9.93 1.23 -7.35
CA LEU A 111 -10.51 -0.08 -7.02
C LEU A 111 -10.87 -0.88 -8.27
N THR A 112 -11.37 -0.23 -9.32
CA THR A 112 -11.64 -0.90 -10.60
C THR A 112 -10.35 -1.46 -11.18
N ALA A 113 -9.27 -0.68 -11.23
CA ALA A 113 -7.97 -1.19 -11.69
C ALA A 113 -7.49 -2.40 -10.87
N ALA A 114 -7.66 -2.35 -9.54
CA ALA A 114 -7.33 -3.48 -8.66
C ALA A 114 -8.19 -4.73 -8.92
N LEU A 115 -9.48 -4.56 -9.24
CA LEU A 115 -10.37 -5.66 -9.59
C LEU A 115 -10.03 -6.23 -10.96
N ASP A 116 -9.68 -5.37 -11.93
CA ASP A 116 -9.25 -5.79 -13.27
C ASP A 116 -8.01 -6.70 -13.16
N ASP A 117 -7.02 -6.32 -12.35
CA ASP A 117 -5.81 -7.15 -12.08
C ASP A 117 -6.17 -8.52 -11.48
N ILE A 118 -7.17 -8.58 -10.58
CA ILE A 118 -7.65 -9.82 -9.97
C ILE A 118 -8.36 -10.69 -11.01
N THR A 119 -9.21 -10.10 -11.84
CA THR A 119 -9.99 -10.82 -12.86
C THR A 119 -9.09 -11.36 -13.96
N GLU A 120 -8.08 -10.60 -14.41
CA GLU A 120 -7.12 -11.07 -15.43
C GLU A 120 -6.42 -12.37 -15.02
N VAL A 121 -6.10 -12.52 -13.73
CA VAL A 121 -5.48 -13.73 -13.15
C VAL A 121 -6.45 -14.91 -13.04
N LEU A 122 -7.74 -14.65 -12.85
CA LEU A 122 -8.75 -15.71 -12.78
C LEU A 122 -9.10 -16.24 -14.18
N ASP A 123 -8.94 -15.40 -15.19
CA ASP A 123 -9.26 -15.72 -16.60
C ASP A 123 -8.06 -16.30 -17.37
N SER A 124 -6.85 -16.31 -16.76
CA SER A 124 -5.60 -16.88 -17.31
C SER A 124 -5.46 -18.38 -17.06
#